data_AF-A0A1L7WN44-F1
#
_entry.id   AF-A0A1L7WN44-F1
#
_cell.length_a   1.000
_cell.length_b   1.000
_cell.length_c   1.000
_cell.angle_alpha   90.00
_cell.angle_beta   90.00
_cell.angle_gamma   90.00
#
_symmetry.space_group_name_H-M   'P 1'
#
loop_
_entity.id
_entity.type
_entity.pdbx_description
1 polymer ?
#
loop_
_entity_poly.entity_id
_entity_poly.type
_entity_poly.pdbx_seq_one_letter_code
_entity_poly.pdbx_strand_id
1 'polypeptide(L)'
;MNQFRLHVDEFNRRKLTFPEDIQGAFAGITTLLSRSFYGGFLFGLPLLFFDIALCWQPFSCGIRRQPSTDLSAAKASLPSWSWMGWETKGISWAFYPGRPKTISIVQWHSQNFDSSELEIIDGPQIVQALISEAQENEYVVPKGWKRFEYGPLQPPDRNVFQSLEINNHKYFFKHESEPGSIYDCPLPTREAPSIASMDAPLPPLPRNSLLYCRTRKATFHMTKMSRIKKKNGIIVTELYYQLQDQQSHWAGIIQSTAECWHYHHDETGQHLIPSDEVAGDLVIVCESYSVEGVYETFVEWEFEERPKGPTGSKYEYYNVLWVEWDDGIAYRKGCGRVMKSVCDALEPEWIDLTLG
;
A
#
# COMPACT_ATOMS: atom_id res chain seq x y z
N MET A 1 -3.01 9.76 8.00
CA MET A 1 -2.82 8.32 7.71
C MET A 1 -2.94 7.42 8.95
N ASN A 2 -2.27 7.68 10.07
CA ASN A 2 -2.37 6.81 11.27
C ASN A 2 -3.81 6.64 11.79
N GLN A 3 -4.58 7.72 11.86
CA GLN A 3 -6.00 7.66 12.26
C GLN A 3 -6.86 6.85 11.27
N PHE A 4 -6.60 7.00 9.98
CA PHE A 4 -7.28 6.23 8.93
C PHE A 4 -7.05 4.72 9.10
N ARG A 5 -5.81 4.29 9.34
CA ARG A 5 -5.48 2.87 9.60
C ARG A 5 -6.28 2.31 10.78
N LEU A 6 -6.36 3.05 11.88
CA LEU A 6 -7.12 2.62 13.07
C LEU A 6 -8.61 2.44 12.77
N HIS A 7 -9.20 3.36 12.01
CA HIS A 7 -10.59 3.24 11.58
C HIS A 7 -10.83 2.02 10.68
N VAL A 8 -9.91 1.74 9.75
CA VAL A 8 -10.03 0.54 8.90
C VAL A 8 -9.90 -0.73 9.74
N ASP A 9 -8.93 -0.82 10.65
CA ASP A 9 -8.75 -1.98 11.53
C ASP A 9 -9.96 -2.23 12.44
N GLU A 10 -10.53 -1.18 13.02
CA GLU A 10 -11.72 -1.31 13.86
C GLU A 10 -12.94 -1.72 13.03
N PHE A 11 -13.10 -1.12 11.84
CA PHE A 11 -14.24 -1.40 10.98
C PHE A 11 -14.16 -2.81 10.38
N ASN A 12 -12.99 -3.25 9.91
CA ASN A 12 -12.84 -4.55 9.25
C ASN A 12 -13.03 -5.74 10.21
N ARG A 13 -12.90 -5.51 11.53
CA ARG A 13 -13.24 -6.48 12.58
C ARG A 13 -14.74 -6.64 12.82
N ARG A 14 -15.58 -5.76 12.26
CA ARG A 14 -17.04 -5.84 12.40
C ARG A 14 -17.59 -6.85 11.40
N LYS A 15 -18.56 -7.65 11.85
CA LYS A 15 -19.35 -8.52 10.98
C LYS A 15 -20.51 -7.73 10.40
N LEU A 16 -20.48 -7.52 9.08
CA LEU A 16 -21.58 -6.87 8.36
C LEU A 16 -22.70 -7.87 8.12
N THR A 17 -23.94 -7.42 8.20
CA THR A 17 -25.11 -8.23 7.83
C THR A 17 -25.16 -8.47 6.32
N PHE A 18 -24.83 -7.43 5.54
CA PHE A 18 -24.70 -7.48 4.09
C PHE A 18 -23.28 -7.02 3.72
N PRO A 19 -22.37 -7.94 3.37
CA PRO A 19 -20.99 -7.61 3.01
C PRO A 19 -20.88 -6.55 1.90
N GLU A 20 -21.79 -6.56 0.93
CA GLU A 20 -21.88 -5.62 -0.18
C GLU A 20 -22.07 -4.15 0.26
N ASP A 21 -22.64 -3.90 1.44
CA ASP A 21 -22.90 -2.55 1.95
C ASP A 21 -21.66 -1.87 2.55
N ILE A 22 -20.50 -2.53 2.56
CA ILE A 22 -19.28 -2.04 3.23
C ILE A 22 -18.89 -0.62 2.81
N GLN A 23 -19.01 -0.29 1.53
CA GLN A 23 -18.66 1.04 1.01
C GLN A 23 -19.59 2.12 1.58
N GLY A 24 -20.90 1.84 1.64
CA GLY A 24 -21.89 2.73 2.26
C GLY A 24 -21.71 2.83 3.77
N ALA A 25 -21.47 1.70 4.45
CA ALA A 25 -21.28 1.66 5.89
C ALA A 25 -20.00 2.37 6.36
N PHE A 26 -18.97 2.44 5.52
CA PHE A 26 -17.72 3.18 5.78
C PHE A 26 -17.74 4.63 5.24
N ALA A 27 -18.82 5.04 4.56
CA ALA A 27 -18.93 6.34 3.90
C ALA A 27 -18.83 7.52 4.89
N GLY A 28 -19.37 7.38 6.10
CA GLY A 28 -19.29 8.43 7.13
C GLY A 28 -17.84 8.74 7.55
N ILE A 29 -17.00 7.71 7.68
CA ILE A 29 -15.58 7.85 8.04
C ILE A 29 -14.81 8.48 6.87
N THR A 30 -15.00 7.97 5.67
CA THR A 30 -14.31 8.50 4.47
C THR A 30 -14.73 9.93 4.15
N THR A 31 -16.00 10.30 4.36
CA THR A 31 -16.50 11.68 4.21
C THR A 31 -15.79 12.63 5.15
N LEU A 32 -15.63 12.26 6.43
CA LEU A 32 -14.91 13.07 7.40
C LEU A 32 -13.43 13.21 7.03
N LEU A 33 -12.79 12.10 6.64
CA LEU A 33 -11.37 12.07 6.29
C LEU A 33 -11.05 12.76 4.96
N SER A 34 -12.01 12.87 4.03
CA SER A 34 -11.82 13.53 2.73
C SER A 34 -11.47 15.02 2.85
N ARG A 35 -11.61 15.63 4.03
CA ARG A 35 -11.10 16.99 4.31
C ARG A 35 -9.56 17.06 4.28
N SER A 36 -8.91 15.97 4.70
CA SER A 36 -7.46 15.84 4.81
C SER A 36 -6.84 14.99 3.68
N PHE A 37 -7.67 14.21 2.97
CA PHE A 37 -7.25 13.39 1.84
C PHE A 37 -7.87 13.97 0.56
N TYR A 38 -7.11 14.82 -0.13
CA TYR A 38 -7.48 15.33 -1.45
C TYR A 38 -7.82 14.18 -2.41
N GLY A 39 -8.79 14.39 -3.30
CA GLY A 39 -9.32 13.35 -4.19
C GLY A 39 -10.29 12.36 -3.52
N GLY A 40 -10.31 12.24 -2.18
CA GLY A 40 -11.21 11.34 -1.48
C GLY A 40 -10.76 9.88 -1.51
N PHE A 41 -11.72 8.95 -1.61
CA PHE A 41 -11.49 7.51 -1.44
C PHE A 41 -12.19 6.69 -2.51
N LEU A 42 -11.54 5.62 -2.95
CA LEU A 42 -12.10 4.62 -3.86
C LEU A 42 -12.03 3.24 -3.19
N PHE A 43 -13.19 2.61 -2.97
CA PHE A 43 -13.32 1.38 -2.17
C PHE A 43 -12.50 1.43 -0.88
N GLY A 44 -12.58 2.54 -0.15
CA GLY A 44 -11.86 2.70 1.11
C GLY A 44 -10.37 2.91 0.99
N LEU A 45 -9.79 3.10 -0.21
CA LEU A 45 -8.39 3.46 -0.41
C LEU A 45 -8.26 4.96 -0.69
N PRO A 46 -7.35 5.70 -0.02
CA PRO A 46 -7.17 7.12 -0.28
C PRO A 46 -6.54 7.35 -1.66
N LEU A 47 -7.22 8.11 -2.53
CA LEU A 47 -6.76 8.37 -3.89
C LEU A 47 -5.44 9.15 -3.92
N LEU A 48 -5.21 10.05 -2.96
CA LEU A 48 -3.96 10.81 -2.86
C LEU A 48 -2.71 9.93 -2.73
N PHE A 49 -2.82 8.73 -2.15
CA PHE A 49 -1.71 7.81 -1.91
C PHE A 49 -1.97 6.44 -2.54
N PHE A 50 -2.65 6.41 -3.68
CA PHE A 50 -3.26 5.20 -4.22
C PHE A 50 -2.29 4.04 -4.45
N ASP A 51 -1.12 4.27 -5.06
CA ASP A 51 -0.14 3.20 -5.35
C ASP A 51 0.20 2.36 -4.12
N ILE A 52 0.59 3.02 -3.05
CA ILE A 52 1.00 2.38 -1.81
C ILE A 52 -0.21 1.99 -0.94
N ALA A 53 -1.36 2.65 -1.12
CA ALA A 53 -2.65 2.20 -0.61
C ALA A 53 -3.23 0.99 -1.39
N LEU A 54 -2.67 0.57 -2.52
CA LEU A 54 -2.96 -0.75 -3.10
C LEU A 54 -2.14 -1.84 -2.42
N CYS A 55 -1.05 -1.48 -1.75
CA CYS A 55 -0.06 -2.39 -1.19
C CYS A 55 -0.36 -2.80 0.28
N TRP A 56 -1.62 -2.92 0.67
CA TRP A 56 -1.97 -3.41 2.01
C TRP A 56 -1.54 -4.86 2.15
N GLN A 57 -1.33 -5.29 3.38
CA GLN A 57 -1.12 -6.68 3.72
C GLN A 57 -1.94 -7.00 4.98
N PRO A 58 -2.65 -8.13 5.03
CA PRO A 58 -3.44 -8.48 6.19
C PRO A 58 -2.55 -8.94 7.37
N PHE A 59 -2.94 -8.60 8.60
CA PHE A 59 -2.31 -9.15 9.81
C PHE A 59 -2.76 -10.58 10.14
N SER A 60 -3.81 -11.09 9.49
CA SER A 60 -4.37 -12.43 9.70
C SER A 60 -5.12 -12.88 8.46
N CYS A 61 -5.24 -14.19 8.23
CA CYS A 61 -5.82 -14.75 7.00
C CYS A 61 -7.09 -14.01 6.60
N GLY A 62 -7.10 -13.46 5.39
CA GLY A 62 -8.22 -12.73 4.84
C GLY A 62 -9.25 -13.69 4.26
N ILE A 63 -10.51 -13.51 4.61
CA ILE A 63 -11.61 -14.25 4.02
C ILE A 63 -12.31 -13.35 3.01
N ARG A 64 -12.46 -13.83 1.77
CA ARG A 64 -13.15 -13.07 0.72
C ARG A 64 -14.60 -12.81 1.13
N ARG A 65 -15.03 -11.54 1.11
CA ARG A 65 -16.45 -11.19 1.33
C ARG A 65 -17.28 -11.67 0.14
N GLN A 66 -18.32 -12.44 0.44
CA GLN A 66 -19.29 -12.90 -0.54
C GLN A 66 -20.57 -12.08 -0.40
N PRO A 67 -21.07 -11.45 -1.48
CA PRO A 67 -22.36 -10.76 -1.47
C PRO A 67 -23.49 -11.71 -1.07
N SER A 68 -24.52 -11.17 -0.41
CA SER A 68 -25.65 -11.99 0.10
C SER A 68 -26.66 -12.36 -0.99
N THR A 69 -26.59 -11.69 -2.14
CA THR A 69 -27.51 -11.86 -3.27
C THR A 69 -26.74 -12.04 -4.58
N ASP A 70 -27.26 -12.90 -5.47
CA ASP A 70 -26.84 -13.00 -6.88
C ASP A 70 -27.30 -11.77 -7.69
N LEU A 71 -27.07 -10.56 -7.18
CA LEU A 71 -27.08 -9.38 -8.01
C LEU A 71 -26.07 -9.63 -9.14
N SER A 72 -26.40 -9.26 -10.39
CA SER A 72 -25.55 -9.50 -11.56
C SER A 72 -24.08 -9.35 -11.18
N ALA A 73 -23.27 -10.41 -11.31
CA ALA A 73 -21.96 -10.53 -10.67
C ALA A 73 -21.08 -9.27 -10.78
N ALA A 74 -21.20 -8.53 -11.89
CA ALA A 74 -20.50 -7.27 -12.12
C ALA A 74 -20.90 -6.09 -11.21
N LYS A 75 -22.15 -5.98 -10.74
CA LYS A 75 -22.66 -4.81 -9.98
C LYS A 75 -22.50 -4.91 -8.46
N ALA A 76 -22.28 -6.10 -7.94
CA ALA A 76 -22.18 -6.37 -6.50
C ALA A 76 -20.83 -6.97 -6.08
N SER A 77 -19.91 -7.24 -7.01
CA SER A 77 -18.58 -7.73 -6.67
C SER A 77 -17.76 -6.65 -6.00
N LEU A 78 -17.44 -6.84 -4.72
CA LEU A 78 -16.42 -6.05 -4.05
C LEU A 78 -15.06 -6.30 -4.71
N PRO A 79 -14.18 -5.31 -4.86
CA PRO A 79 -12.89 -5.53 -5.53
C PRO A 79 -11.95 -6.43 -4.72
N SER A 80 -11.14 -7.25 -5.38
CA SER A 80 -10.11 -8.06 -4.71
C SER A 80 -8.89 -7.21 -4.31
N TRP A 81 -8.61 -6.13 -5.05
CA TRP A 81 -7.51 -5.22 -4.77
C TRP A 81 -7.72 -4.32 -3.55
N SER A 82 -8.96 -4.14 -3.06
CA SER A 82 -9.25 -3.36 -1.85
C SER A 82 -9.43 -4.26 -0.63
N TRP A 83 -8.98 -3.78 0.54
CA TRP A 83 -9.27 -4.40 1.83
C TRP A 83 -10.78 -4.57 2.09
N MET A 84 -11.63 -3.73 1.49
CA MET A 84 -13.09 -3.83 1.64
C MET A 84 -13.62 -5.19 1.15
N GLY A 85 -12.95 -5.79 0.17
CA GLY A 85 -13.29 -7.12 -0.31
C GLY A 85 -12.94 -8.28 0.62
N TRP A 86 -12.32 -8.04 1.78
CA TRP A 86 -11.72 -9.08 2.62
C TRP A 86 -11.95 -8.88 4.12
N GLU A 87 -12.50 -9.87 4.81
CA GLU A 87 -12.57 -9.90 6.27
C GLU A 87 -11.19 -10.27 6.84
N THR A 88 -10.59 -9.34 7.59
CA THR A 88 -9.28 -9.54 8.24
C THR A 88 -9.34 -9.04 9.69
N LYS A 89 -8.49 -9.57 10.58
CA LYS A 89 -8.36 -9.09 11.97
C LYS A 89 -7.48 -7.83 12.10
N GLY A 90 -7.15 -7.22 10.97
CA GLY A 90 -6.35 -6.01 10.86
C GLY A 90 -5.61 -5.94 9.53
N ILE A 91 -5.22 -4.74 9.13
CA ILE A 91 -4.41 -4.50 7.94
C ILE A 91 -3.19 -3.66 8.27
N SER A 92 -2.07 -4.06 7.70
CA SER A 92 -0.88 -3.25 7.63
C SER A 92 -0.83 -2.58 6.27
N TRP A 93 -0.51 -1.30 6.28
CA TRP A 93 0.12 -0.69 5.14
C TRP A 93 1.61 -0.66 5.48
N ALA A 94 2.49 -0.81 4.50
CA ALA A 94 3.94 -0.62 4.64
C ALA A 94 4.38 0.78 5.16
N PHE A 95 3.45 1.56 5.72
CA PHE A 95 3.60 2.87 6.31
C PHE A 95 3.66 2.79 7.85
N TYR A 96 4.84 2.50 8.38
CA TYR A 96 5.23 2.92 9.74
C TYR A 96 6.57 3.67 9.64
N PRO A 97 6.89 4.56 10.60
CA PRO A 97 7.72 5.75 10.37
C PRO A 97 9.18 5.41 10.07
N GLY A 98 9.47 5.34 8.78
CA GLY A 98 10.80 5.25 8.15
C GLY A 98 10.71 5.51 6.64
N ARG A 99 9.67 6.28 6.23
CA ARG A 99 9.21 6.60 4.87
C ARG A 99 10.04 6.01 3.73
N PRO A 100 9.73 4.78 3.29
CA PRO A 100 10.19 4.33 1.98
C PRO A 100 9.65 5.29 0.93
N LYS A 101 10.52 5.77 0.05
CA LYS A 101 10.12 6.70 -1.01
C LYS A 101 9.26 5.95 -2.01
N THR A 102 7.96 6.22 -2.04
CA THR A 102 7.11 5.73 -3.14
C THR A 102 7.34 6.59 -4.37
N ILE A 103 7.73 5.97 -5.48
CA ILE A 103 7.85 6.61 -6.79
C ILE A 103 6.75 6.03 -7.66
N SER A 104 5.82 6.90 -8.05
CA SER A 104 4.70 6.52 -8.90
C SER A 104 5.18 6.31 -10.34
N ILE A 105 4.96 5.11 -10.85
CA ILE A 105 5.34 4.70 -12.22
C ILE A 105 4.16 4.09 -13.00
N VAL A 106 2.98 4.04 -12.40
CA VAL A 106 1.75 3.50 -12.99
C VAL A 106 0.67 4.57 -12.94
N GLN A 107 -0.01 4.79 -14.08
CA GLN A 107 -1.20 5.64 -14.14
C GLN A 107 -2.45 4.78 -14.03
N TRP A 108 -3.09 4.84 -12.87
CA TRP A 108 -4.35 4.13 -12.61
C TRP A 108 -5.54 4.90 -13.14
N HIS A 109 -6.52 4.14 -13.61
CA HIS A 109 -7.82 4.64 -14.01
C HIS A 109 -8.90 3.81 -13.33
N SER A 110 -10.02 4.46 -13.02
CA SER A 110 -11.25 3.81 -12.60
C SER A 110 -12.35 4.09 -13.62
N GLN A 111 -13.49 3.43 -13.48
CA GLN A 111 -14.64 3.65 -14.34
C GLN A 111 -15.90 3.68 -13.48
N ASN A 112 -16.96 4.33 -13.95
CA ASN A 112 -18.28 4.21 -13.33
C ASN A 112 -19.12 3.20 -14.11
N PHE A 113 -20.03 2.44 -13.49
CA PHE A 113 -20.88 1.49 -14.22
C PHE A 113 -21.71 2.15 -15.32
N ASP A 114 -22.12 3.38 -15.08
CA ASP A 114 -23.01 4.12 -15.99
C ASP A 114 -22.23 4.95 -17.03
N SER A 115 -20.89 4.90 -17.00
CA SER A 115 -20.02 5.67 -17.90
C SER A 115 -19.02 4.76 -18.62
N SER A 116 -18.86 4.98 -19.92
CA SER A 116 -17.76 4.39 -20.68
C SER A 116 -16.43 5.12 -20.46
N GLU A 117 -16.44 6.31 -19.87
CA GLU A 117 -15.23 7.12 -19.67
C GLU A 117 -14.39 6.61 -18.50
N LEU A 118 -13.07 6.58 -18.70
CA LEU A 118 -12.10 6.26 -17.68
C LEU A 118 -11.72 7.53 -16.89
N GLU A 119 -11.84 7.46 -15.58
CA GLU A 119 -11.44 8.52 -14.65
C GLU A 119 -10.01 8.26 -14.16
N ILE A 120 -9.15 9.27 -14.31
CA ILE A 120 -7.74 9.19 -13.90
C ILE A 120 -7.63 9.27 -12.37
N ILE A 121 -6.78 8.42 -11.80
CA ILE A 121 -6.35 8.51 -10.40
C ILE A 121 -4.95 9.13 -10.37
N ASP A 122 -4.89 10.46 -10.18
CA ASP A 122 -3.68 11.29 -10.29
C ASP A 122 -3.01 11.63 -8.96
N GLY A 123 -3.62 11.23 -7.84
CA GLY A 123 -3.14 11.51 -6.50
C GLY A 123 -1.65 11.18 -6.28
N PRO A 124 -1.16 9.98 -6.64
CA PRO A 124 0.25 9.64 -6.51
C PRO A 124 1.19 10.59 -7.28
N GLN A 125 0.83 10.95 -8.52
CA GLN A 125 1.60 11.88 -9.36
C GLN A 125 1.59 13.30 -8.78
N ILE A 126 0.44 13.76 -8.26
CA ILE A 126 0.33 15.04 -7.56
C ILE A 126 1.26 15.08 -6.35
N VAL A 127 1.24 14.05 -5.49
CA VAL A 127 2.13 13.99 -4.32
C VAL A 127 3.60 14.00 -4.74
N GLN A 128 3.95 13.25 -5.78
CA GLN A 128 5.33 13.21 -6.28
C GLN A 128 5.79 14.58 -6.79
N ALA A 129 4.94 15.30 -7.52
CA ALA A 129 5.23 16.66 -8.00
C ALA A 129 5.37 17.64 -6.82
N LEU A 130 4.45 17.61 -5.86
CA LEU A 130 4.49 18.46 -4.67
C LEU A 130 5.74 18.23 -3.82
N ILE A 131 6.19 16.97 -3.68
CA ILE A 131 7.46 16.68 -3.02
C ILE A 131 8.61 17.34 -3.77
N SER A 132 8.66 17.22 -5.09
CA SER A 132 9.72 17.85 -5.89
C SER A 132 9.75 19.37 -5.74
N GLU A 133 8.59 20.02 -5.93
CA GLU A 133 8.45 21.48 -5.82
C GLU A 133 8.78 21.99 -4.41
N ALA A 134 8.32 21.29 -3.38
CA ALA A 134 8.53 21.68 -1.99
C ALA A 134 10.01 21.68 -1.58
N GLN A 135 10.87 20.98 -2.33
CA GLN A 135 12.32 20.97 -2.08
C GLN A 135 13.06 22.14 -2.74
N GLU A 136 12.39 22.98 -3.53
CA GLU A 136 12.98 24.16 -4.15
C GLU A 136 13.17 25.32 -3.15
N ASN A 137 14.25 26.09 -3.33
CA ASN A 137 14.57 27.21 -2.43
C ASN A 137 13.46 28.26 -2.41
N GLU A 138 12.89 28.57 -3.59
CA GLU A 138 11.89 29.62 -3.81
C GLU A 138 10.44 29.15 -3.55
N TYR A 139 10.25 27.92 -3.06
CA TYR A 139 8.92 27.37 -2.79
C TYR A 139 8.11 28.24 -1.82
N VAL A 140 6.90 28.62 -2.26
CA VAL A 140 5.95 29.41 -1.47
C VAL A 140 5.16 28.48 -0.56
N VAL A 141 5.42 28.59 0.75
CA VAL A 141 4.76 27.75 1.75
C VAL A 141 3.28 28.12 1.88
N PRO A 142 2.34 27.18 1.69
CA PRO A 142 0.91 27.44 1.83
C PRO A 142 0.52 27.87 3.26
N LYS A 143 -0.63 28.54 3.38
CA LYS A 143 -1.18 28.92 4.69
C LYS A 143 -1.37 27.69 5.59
N GLY A 144 -1.05 27.85 6.88
CA GLY A 144 -1.13 26.78 7.88
C GLY A 144 0.08 25.85 7.91
N TRP A 145 0.97 25.93 6.91
CA TRP A 145 2.20 25.17 6.84
C TRP A 145 3.42 26.01 7.25
N LYS A 146 4.41 25.33 7.84
CA LYS A 146 5.73 25.89 8.12
C LYS A 146 6.79 24.99 7.52
N ARG A 147 7.74 25.61 6.80
CA ARG A 147 8.92 24.95 6.23
C ARG A 147 10.09 25.09 7.19
N PHE A 148 10.84 24.00 7.33
CA PHE A 148 12.04 23.92 8.16
C PHE A 148 13.17 23.38 7.30
N GLU A 149 14.36 23.97 7.44
CA GLU A 149 15.57 23.46 6.83
C GLU A 149 16.20 22.40 7.73
N TYR A 150 16.62 21.30 7.12
CA TYR A 150 17.37 20.26 7.78
C TYR A 150 18.83 20.67 7.94
N GLY A 151 19.39 20.48 9.13
CA GLY A 151 20.81 20.73 9.40
C GLY A 151 21.37 19.79 10.47
N PRO A 152 22.69 19.48 10.44
CA PRO A 152 23.34 18.48 11.29
C PRO A 152 23.27 18.76 12.81
N LEU A 153 22.82 19.95 13.22
CA LEU A 153 22.84 20.43 14.60
C LEU A 153 21.45 20.56 15.25
N GLN A 154 20.36 20.27 14.53
CA GLN A 154 19.00 20.27 15.09
C GLN A 154 18.38 18.91 14.84
N PRO A 155 18.45 17.96 15.78
CA PRO A 155 17.79 16.68 15.57
C PRO A 155 16.28 16.87 15.79
N PRO A 156 15.43 16.76 14.77
CA PRO A 156 14.09 16.24 15.03
C PRO A 156 14.25 14.80 15.55
N ASP A 157 13.20 14.27 16.18
CA ASP A 157 13.08 12.86 16.59
C ASP A 157 13.88 11.89 15.69
N ARG A 158 14.62 10.93 16.27
CA ARG A 158 15.64 10.10 15.59
C ARG A 158 15.11 9.43 14.30
N ASN A 159 13.81 9.12 14.27
CA ASN A 159 13.12 8.52 13.14
C ASN A 159 12.92 9.49 11.95
N VAL A 160 12.84 10.79 12.22
CA VAL A 160 12.66 11.86 11.22
C VAL A 160 13.99 12.16 10.53
N PHE A 161 15.06 12.23 11.32
CA PHE A 161 16.44 12.46 10.86
C PHE A 161 16.83 11.43 9.79
N GLN A 162 16.55 10.14 10.04
CA GLN A 162 16.84 9.08 9.08
C GLN A 162 16.05 9.25 7.77
N SER A 163 14.75 9.53 7.81
CA SER A 163 13.95 9.65 6.57
C SER A 163 14.37 10.80 5.64
N LEU A 164 14.86 11.92 6.16
CA LEU A 164 15.23 13.10 5.36
C LEU A 164 16.61 12.94 4.71
N GLU A 165 17.60 12.37 5.43
CA GLU A 165 18.92 12.04 4.88
C GLU A 165 18.83 10.98 3.77
N ILE A 166 18.00 9.95 3.99
CA ILE A 166 17.73 8.88 3.03
C ILE A 166 17.15 9.42 1.71
N ASN A 167 16.34 10.48 1.81
CA ASN A 167 15.66 11.08 0.67
C ASN A 167 16.42 12.26 0.05
N ASN A 168 17.56 12.66 0.64
CA ASN A 168 18.31 13.86 0.25
C ASN A 168 17.42 15.12 0.23
N HIS A 169 16.41 15.16 1.09
CA HIS A 169 15.49 16.28 1.23
C HIS A 169 16.13 17.35 2.12
N LYS A 170 16.14 18.60 1.63
CA LYS A 170 16.65 19.76 2.38
C LYS A 170 15.63 20.29 3.36
N TYR A 171 14.35 20.16 3.00
CA TYR A 171 13.25 20.76 3.73
C TYR A 171 12.26 19.73 4.22
N PHE A 172 11.68 19.99 5.39
CA PHE A 172 10.52 19.29 5.90
C PHE A 172 9.45 20.28 6.36
N PHE A 173 8.22 19.79 6.47
CA PHE A 173 7.05 20.61 6.68
C PHE A 173 6.24 20.14 7.88
N LYS A 174 5.64 21.10 8.60
CA LYS A 174 4.66 20.84 9.66
C LYS A 174 3.42 21.68 9.43
N HIS A 175 2.26 21.10 9.65
CA HIS A 175 0.99 21.81 9.63
C HIS A 175 0.59 22.24 11.05
N GLU A 176 -0.01 23.42 11.19
CA GLU A 176 -0.40 23.98 12.50
C GLU A 176 -1.44 23.16 13.24
N SER A 177 -2.31 22.43 12.52
CA SER A 177 -3.31 21.53 13.12
C SER A 177 -2.71 20.20 13.61
N GLU A 178 -1.52 19.84 13.13
CA GLU A 178 -0.83 18.59 13.47
C GLU A 178 0.66 18.85 13.78
N PRO A 179 0.99 19.60 14.85
CA PRO A 179 2.36 20.02 15.14
C PRO A 179 3.33 18.87 15.45
N GLY A 180 2.79 17.70 15.81
CA GLY A 180 3.56 16.46 16.03
C GLY A 180 3.86 15.67 14.75
N SER A 181 3.18 15.97 13.65
CA SER A 181 3.39 15.30 12.35
C SER A 181 4.43 16.07 11.52
N ILE A 182 5.27 15.34 10.79
CA ILE A 182 6.26 15.89 9.86
C ILE A 182 5.94 15.37 8.46
N TYR A 183 6.16 16.17 7.43
CA TYR A 183 5.85 15.85 6.04
C TYR A 183 6.99 16.25 5.10
N ASP A 184 7.12 15.54 3.98
CA ASP A 184 8.08 15.86 2.91
C ASP A 184 7.60 17.03 2.03
N CYS A 185 6.29 17.30 2.03
CA CYS A 185 5.67 18.45 1.38
C CYS A 185 4.37 18.85 2.12
N PRO A 186 3.89 20.09 1.93
CA PRO A 186 2.53 20.47 2.27
C PRO A 186 1.51 19.63 1.48
N LEU A 187 0.71 18.84 2.18
CA LEU A 187 -0.34 18.06 1.54
C LEU A 187 -1.53 18.98 1.18
N PRO A 188 -2.15 18.80 0.01
CA PRO A 188 -3.32 19.56 -0.38
C PRO A 188 -4.47 19.25 0.58
N THR A 189 -4.99 20.30 1.21
CA THR A 189 -6.20 20.22 2.04
C THR A 189 -7.38 20.82 1.29
N ARG A 190 -8.59 20.40 1.64
CA ARG A 190 -9.81 21.02 1.12
C ARG A 190 -10.03 22.47 1.55
N GLU A 191 -9.21 23.01 2.46
CA GLU A 191 -9.37 24.34 3.04
C GLU A 191 -8.52 25.42 2.35
N ALA A 192 -7.72 25.05 1.34
CA ALA A 192 -7.06 25.98 0.42
C ALA A 192 -7.61 26.00 -1.03
N PRO A 193 -8.93 26.13 -1.29
CA PRO A 193 -9.45 26.55 -2.58
C PRO A 193 -9.93 28.01 -2.52
N SER A 194 -9.67 28.76 -3.59
CA SER A 194 -10.43 29.97 -3.91
C SER A 194 -11.93 29.69 -3.77
N ILE A 195 -12.65 30.65 -3.18
CA ILE A 195 -14.02 30.60 -2.65
C ILE A 195 -15.09 30.31 -3.74
N ALA A 196 -15.08 29.12 -4.35
CA ALA A 196 -16.07 28.75 -5.37
C ALA A 196 -16.52 27.28 -5.34
N SER A 197 -15.83 26.36 -4.65
CA SER A 197 -16.08 24.92 -4.75
C SER A 197 -16.60 24.23 -3.48
N MET A 198 -17.08 24.99 -2.48
CA MET A 198 -17.59 24.39 -1.23
C MET A 198 -18.99 23.76 -1.34
N ASP A 199 -19.76 24.07 -2.39
CA ASP A 199 -21.09 23.49 -2.64
C ASP A 199 -21.09 22.40 -3.71
N ALA A 200 -19.92 22.05 -4.28
CA ALA A 200 -19.83 20.95 -5.22
C ALA A 200 -20.12 19.64 -4.45
N PRO A 201 -21.14 18.86 -4.83
CA PRO A 201 -21.36 17.54 -4.26
C PRO A 201 -20.06 16.75 -4.31
N LEU A 202 -19.78 15.95 -3.27
CA LEU A 202 -18.80 14.89 -3.42
C LEU A 202 -19.12 14.15 -4.72
N PRO A 203 -18.15 13.97 -5.64
CA PRO A 203 -18.40 13.18 -6.84
C PRO A 203 -18.98 11.83 -6.38
N PRO A 204 -20.03 11.34 -7.06
CA PRO A 204 -20.68 10.10 -6.66
C PRO A 204 -19.61 9.01 -6.54
N LEU A 205 -19.68 8.22 -5.47
CA LEU A 205 -18.74 7.13 -5.24
C LEU A 205 -18.68 6.26 -6.51
N PRO A 206 -17.49 6.01 -7.08
CA PRO A 206 -17.36 5.13 -8.22
C PRO A 206 -17.93 3.77 -7.83
N ARG A 207 -18.85 3.27 -8.66
CA ARG A 207 -19.54 2.01 -8.38
C ARG A 207 -18.82 0.82 -9.00
N ASN A 208 -18.05 1.01 -10.08
CA ASN A 208 -17.33 -0.10 -10.71
C ASN A 208 -16.08 -0.48 -9.88
N SER A 209 -15.95 -1.76 -9.57
CA SER A 209 -14.82 -2.33 -8.84
C SER A 209 -13.57 -2.52 -9.69
N LEU A 210 -13.64 -2.28 -11.01
CA LEU A 210 -12.51 -2.48 -11.90
C LEU A 210 -11.56 -1.26 -11.92
N LEU A 211 -10.26 -1.55 -11.94
CA LEU A 211 -9.17 -0.61 -12.18
C LEU A 211 -8.47 -0.96 -13.50
N TYR A 212 -7.99 0.06 -14.19
CA TYR A 212 -7.30 -0.08 -15.46
C TYR A 212 -5.96 0.65 -15.42
N CYS A 213 -4.91 0.02 -15.93
CA CYS A 213 -3.63 0.67 -16.12
C CYS A 213 -2.79 -0.06 -17.17
N ARG A 214 -1.76 0.63 -17.67
CA ARG A 214 -0.65 -0.03 -18.36
C ARG A 214 0.48 -0.21 -17.36
N THR A 215 0.94 -1.45 -17.17
CA THR A 215 2.02 -1.78 -16.22
C THR A 215 2.89 -2.92 -16.75
N ARG A 216 3.89 -3.31 -15.96
CA ARG A 216 4.80 -4.42 -16.23
C ARG A 216 4.44 -5.65 -15.39
N LYS A 217 4.52 -6.83 -16.00
CA LYS A 217 4.25 -8.14 -15.40
C LYS A 217 5.49 -9.03 -15.47
N ALA A 218 5.76 -9.75 -14.40
CA ALA A 218 6.77 -10.82 -14.37
C ALA A 218 6.23 -12.05 -13.66
N THR A 219 6.56 -13.23 -14.18
CA THR A 219 6.26 -14.50 -13.52
C THR A 219 7.45 -14.92 -12.66
N PHE A 220 7.20 -15.22 -11.39
CA PHE A 220 8.23 -15.68 -10.45
C PHE A 220 7.94 -17.08 -9.96
N HIS A 221 9.00 -17.85 -9.73
CA HIS A 221 8.95 -19.03 -8.89
C HIS A 221 8.88 -18.59 -7.43
N MET A 222 7.86 -19.08 -6.73
CA MET A 222 7.57 -18.76 -5.34
C MET A 222 7.55 -20.02 -4.50
N THR A 223 8.28 -19.99 -3.39
CA THR A 223 8.29 -21.10 -2.43
C THR A 223 7.55 -20.67 -1.18
N LYS A 224 6.54 -21.45 -0.79
CA LYS A 224 5.80 -21.21 0.45
C LYS A 224 6.69 -21.54 1.65
N MET A 225 6.83 -20.56 2.54
CA MET A 225 7.69 -20.63 3.71
C MET A 225 6.89 -20.31 4.98
N SER A 226 7.37 -20.83 6.10
CA SER A 226 6.83 -20.52 7.42
C SER A 226 7.93 -20.18 8.41
N ARG A 227 7.70 -19.20 9.27
CA ARG A 227 8.60 -18.83 10.36
C ARG A 227 7.83 -18.77 11.67
N ILE A 228 8.44 -19.28 12.73
CA ILE A 228 7.85 -19.28 14.07
C ILE A 228 8.50 -18.19 14.91
N LYS A 229 7.70 -17.29 15.48
CA LYS A 229 8.14 -16.29 16.46
C LYS A 229 7.47 -16.53 17.80
N LYS A 230 8.24 -16.41 18.88
CA LYS A 230 7.72 -16.40 20.26
C LYS A 230 7.74 -14.97 20.79
N LYS A 231 6.57 -14.43 21.15
CA LYS A 231 6.44 -13.09 21.74
C LYS A 231 5.54 -13.15 22.96
N ASN A 232 6.09 -12.82 24.13
CA ASN A 232 5.35 -12.81 25.41
C ASN A 232 4.60 -14.14 25.71
N GLY A 233 5.21 -15.28 25.38
CA GLY A 233 4.59 -16.60 25.56
C GLY A 233 3.61 -17.02 24.44
N ILE A 234 3.33 -16.16 23.47
CA ILE A 234 2.49 -16.47 22.30
C ILE A 234 3.38 -16.95 21.14
N ILE A 235 3.00 -18.06 20.52
CA ILE A 235 3.63 -18.58 19.31
C ILE A 235 2.88 -18.02 18.09
N VAL A 236 3.59 -17.34 17.20
CA VAL A 236 3.06 -16.80 15.95
C VAL A 236 3.75 -17.49 14.79
N THR A 237 2.97 -18.09 13.90
CA THR A 237 3.48 -18.65 12.64
C THR A 237 3.24 -17.64 11.52
N GLU A 238 4.32 -17.07 11.00
CA GLU A 238 4.31 -16.17 9.85
C GLU A 238 4.36 -17.02 8.57
N LEU A 239 3.41 -16.81 7.64
CA LEU A 239 3.43 -17.43 6.32
C LEU A 239 3.72 -16.38 5.26
N TYR A 240 4.61 -16.74 4.34
CA TYR A 240 5.01 -15.90 3.23
C TYR A 240 5.48 -16.78 2.07
N TYR A 241 5.55 -16.18 0.89
CA TYR A 241 6.16 -16.77 -0.29
C TYR A 241 7.48 -16.08 -0.53
N GLN A 242 8.56 -16.85 -0.56
CA GLN A 242 9.87 -16.35 -0.94
C GLN A 242 9.95 -16.36 -2.47
N LEU A 243 10.31 -15.21 -3.04
CA LEU A 243 10.57 -15.06 -4.46
C LEU A 243 12.02 -15.41 -4.73
N GLN A 244 12.24 -16.19 -5.79
CA GLN A 244 13.58 -16.56 -6.22
C GLN A 244 13.81 -16.25 -7.70
N ASP A 245 15.06 -15.92 -8.04
CA ASP A 245 15.50 -15.85 -9.43
C ASP A 245 15.68 -17.27 -10.03
N GLN A 246 16.07 -17.33 -11.30
CA GLN A 246 16.30 -18.61 -12.00
C GLN A 246 17.44 -19.44 -11.41
N GLN A 247 18.32 -18.83 -10.62
CA GLN A 247 19.44 -19.48 -9.93
C GLN A 247 19.13 -19.73 -8.43
N SER A 248 17.86 -19.61 -8.02
CA SER A 248 17.38 -19.80 -6.65
C SER A 248 17.90 -18.77 -5.64
N HIS A 249 18.46 -17.64 -6.10
CA HIS A 249 18.81 -16.53 -5.21
C HIS A 249 17.59 -15.73 -4.81
N TRP A 250 17.72 -14.97 -3.73
CA TRP A 250 16.70 -14.08 -3.21
C TRP A 250 16.27 -13.03 -4.24
N ALA A 251 14.96 -12.96 -4.49
CA ALA A 251 14.35 -11.88 -5.26
C ALA A 251 13.40 -11.01 -4.42
N GLY A 252 12.87 -11.52 -3.30
CA GLY A 252 11.93 -10.76 -2.47
C GLY A 252 10.92 -11.66 -1.76
N ILE A 253 9.80 -11.06 -1.31
CA ILE A 253 8.73 -11.77 -0.62
C ILE A 253 7.35 -11.32 -1.07
N ILE A 254 6.39 -12.24 -1.00
CA ILE A 254 4.96 -11.99 -1.13
C ILE A 254 4.24 -12.47 0.11
N GLN A 255 3.31 -11.67 0.61
CA GLN A 255 2.30 -12.11 1.57
C GLN A 255 1.00 -12.39 0.83
N SER A 256 0.47 -13.61 0.98
CA SER A 256 -0.87 -13.94 0.50
C SER A 256 -1.93 -13.23 1.35
N THR A 257 -3.02 -12.85 0.69
CA THR A 257 -4.17 -12.23 1.33
C THR A 257 -5.00 -13.28 2.07
N ALA A 258 -5.18 -14.46 1.48
CA ALA A 258 -5.97 -15.55 2.04
C ALA A 258 -5.17 -16.42 3.03
N GLU A 259 -3.86 -16.57 2.79
CA GLU A 259 -2.98 -17.42 3.58
C GLU A 259 -1.90 -16.56 4.24
N CYS A 260 -2.16 -16.04 5.44
CA CYS A 260 -1.14 -15.30 6.19
C CYS A 260 -1.06 -15.78 7.63
N TRP A 261 -0.65 -14.90 8.54
CA TRP A 261 -0.33 -15.19 9.94
C TRP A 261 -1.35 -16.10 10.64
N HIS A 262 -0.87 -17.21 11.20
CA HIS A 262 -1.65 -18.09 12.08
C HIS A 262 -1.18 -17.91 13.52
N TYR A 263 -2.10 -17.53 14.40
CA TYR A 263 -1.88 -17.56 15.85
C TYR A 263 -2.19 -18.97 16.33
N HIS A 264 -1.17 -19.70 16.76
CA HIS A 264 -1.38 -20.97 17.46
C HIS A 264 -1.27 -20.73 18.97
N HIS A 265 -2.25 -21.22 19.71
CA HIS A 265 -2.15 -21.37 21.16
C HIS A 265 -1.46 -22.69 21.56
N ASP A 266 -1.02 -23.49 20.59
CA ASP A 266 -0.52 -24.84 20.83
C ASP A 266 0.94 -24.84 21.32
N GLU A 267 1.16 -25.50 22.45
CA GLU A 267 2.45 -25.65 23.13
C GLU A 267 3.48 -26.49 22.34
N THR A 268 3.05 -27.17 21.26
CA THR A 268 3.86 -28.16 20.53
C THR A 268 4.72 -27.58 19.40
N GLY A 269 4.47 -26.34 18.96
CA GLY A 269 5.41 -25.54 18.16
C GLY A 269 5.98 -26.17 16.87
N GLN A 270 5.36 -27.20 16.30
CA GLN A 270 5.93 -27.98 15.19
C GLN A 270 4.90 -28.27 14.09
N HIS A 271 4.39 -27.24 13.42
CA HIS A 271 3.81 -27.42 12.08
C HIS A 271 4.54 -26.49 11.12
N LEU A 272 5.73 -26.94 10.68
CA LEU A 272 6.30 -26.44 9.43
C LEU A 272 5.36 -26.90 8.32
N ILE A 273 4.76 -25.94 7.61
CA ILE A 273 3.93 -26.23 6.45
C ILE A 273 4.88 -26.74 5.35
N PRO A 274 4.52 -27.78 4.59
CA PRO A 274 5.30 -28.21 3.44
C PRO A 274 5.62 -27.03 2.51
N SER A 275 6.85 -27.01 2.00
CA SER A 275 7.26 -26.06 0.98
C SER A 275 6.52 -26.38 -0.31
N ASP A 276 5.46 -25.63 -0.59
CA ASP A 276 4.76 -25.69 -1.86
C ASP A 276 5.39 -24.67 -2.82
N GLU A 277 5.86 -25.15 -3.96
CA GLU A 277 6.34 -24.30 -5.05
C GLU A 277 5.18 -23.94 -5.98
N VAL A 278 5.07 -22.64 -6.28
CA VAL A 278 4.01 -22.10 -7.14
C VAL A 278 4.64 -21.07 -8.08
N ALA A 279 4.22 -21.07 -9.35
CA ALA A 279 4.50 -19.95 -10.25
C ALA A 279 3.41 -18.87 -10.07
N GLY A 280 3.82 -17.61 -9.90
CA GLY A 280 2.90 -16.50 -9.69
C GLY A 280 3.18 -15.34 -10.62
N ASP A 281 2.13 -14.79 -11.22
CA ASP A 281 2.20 -13.54 -11.97
C ASP A 281 2.17 -12.36 -11.00
N LEU A 282 3.22 -11.54 -11.07
CA LEU A 282 3.36 -10.32 -10.31
C LEU A 282 3.22 -9.11 -11.22
N VAL A 283 2.35 -8.17 -10.84
CA VAL A 283 2.20 -6.88 -11.53
C VAL A 283 2.82 -5.76 -10.71
N ILE A 284 3.59 -4.89 -11.36
CA ILE A 284 4.28 -3.77 -10.71
C ILE A 284 3.28 -2.65 -10.39
N VAL A 285 3.37 -2.10 -9.18
CA VAL A 285 2.54 -0.97 -8.73
C VAL A 285 3.35 0.31 -8.68
N CYS A 286 4.45 0.31 -7.94
CA CYS A 286 5.31 1.48 -7.78
C CYS A 286 6.75 1.06 -7.46
N GLU A 287 7.70 1.98 -7.67
CA GLU A 287 9.06 1.78 -7.18
C GLU A 287 9.19 2.31 -5.76
N SER A 288 10.12 1.72 -5.02
CA SER A 288 10.51 2.22 -3.71
C SER A 288 11.93 1.81 -3.38
N TYR A 289 12.46 2.43 -2.33
CA TYR A 289 13.71 1.98 -1.73
C TYR A 289 13.70 2.20 -0.23
N SER A 290 14.57 1.45 0.43
CA SER A 290 14.90 1.58 1.84
C SER A 290 16.41 1.68 1.99
N VAL A 291 16.91 2.04 3.18
CA VAL A 291 18.35 2.24 3.39
C VAL A 291 18.87 1.33 4.49
N GLU A 292 20.03 0.72 4.24
CA GLU A 292 20.67 -0.20 5.17
C GLU A 292 21.10 0.48 6.47
N GLY A 293 20.90 -0.20 7.59
CA GLY A 293 21.22 0.30 8.93
C GLY A 293 20.25 1.37 9.48
N VAL A 294 19.19 1.69 8.73
CA VAL A 294 18.04 2.44 9.22
C VAL A 294 17.04 1.44 9.78
N TYR A 295 16.37 1.79 10.89
CA TYR A 295 15.36 0.91 11.45
C TYR A 295 14.16 0.86 10.50
N GLU A 296 14.02 -0.27 9.81
CA GLU A 296 12.90 -0.57 8.94
C GLU A 296 12.00 -1.62 9.62
N THR A 297 10.69 -1.50 9.39
CA THR A 297 9.68 -2.40 10.00
C THR A 297 9.31 -3.59 9.11
N PHE A 298 9.98 -3.73 7.99
CA PHE A 298 9.77 -4.80 7.03
C PHE A 298 10.30 -6.13 7.56
N VAL A 299 9.46 -7.16 7.50
CA VAL A 299 9.80 -8.49 8.02
C VAL A 299 11.03 -9.08 7.33
N GLU A 300 11.23 -8.76 6.04
CA GLU A 300 12.35 -9.28 5.28
C GLU A 300 13.72 -8.71 5.66
N TRP A 301 13.76 -7.63 6.46
CA TRP A 301 15.02 -7.16 7.04
C TRP A 301 15.60 -8.14 8.06
N GLU A 302 14.76 -9.06 8.57
CA GLU A 302 15.18 -10.12 9.48
C GLU A 302 15.68 -11.38 8.75
N PHE A 303 15.51 -11.50 7.43
CA PHE A 303 15.92 -12.69 6.68
C PHE A 303 17.42 -12.67 6.35
N GLU A 304 18.06 -13.84 6.41
CA GLU A 304 19.49 -13.99 6.15
C GLU A 304 19.78 -14.04 4.65
N GLU A 305 18.84 -14.56 3.89
CA GLU A 305 18.86 -14.73 2.44
C GLU A 305 18.76 -13.40 1.69
N ARG A 306 18.16 -12.38 2.33
CA ARG A 306 18.09 -11.03 1.77
C ARG A 306 19.51 -10.47 1.62
N PRO A 307 19.92 -10.02 0.42
CA PRO A 307 21.21 -9.36 0.23
C PRO A 307 21.34 -8.12 1.11
N LYS A 308 22.39 -8.08 1.94
CA LYS A 308 22.67 -6.97 2.88
C LYS A 308 23.76 -6.07 2.31
N GLY A 309 23.44 -4.81 2.11
CA GLY A 309 24.41 -3.80 1.69
C GLY A 309 25.16 -3.15 2.86
N PRO A 310 26.21 -2.35 2.59
CA PRO A 310 26.82 -1.49 3.61
C PRO A 310 25.80 -0.53 4.21
N THR A 311 25.94 -0.17 5.49
CA THR A 311 25.12 0.86 6.14
C THR A 311 25.07 2.15 5.31
N GLY A 312 23.87 2.67 5.08
CA GLY A 312 23.64 3.86 4.24
C GLY A 312 23.40 3.57 2.75
N SER A 313 23.63 2.33 2.28
CA SER A 313 23.31 1.96 0.90
C SER A 313 21.82 1.74 0.68
N LYS A 314 21.35 1.95 -0.56
CA LYS A 314 19.95 1.76 -0.94
C LYS A 314 19.66 0.31 -1.29
N TYR A 315 18.55 -0.20 -0.76
CA TYR A 315 17.89 -1.42 -1.19
C TYR A 315 16.65 -1.03 -2.01
N GLU A 316 16.75 -1.14 -3.33
CA GLU A 316 15.71 -0.73 -4.28
C GLU A 316 14.80 -1.91 -4.66
N TYR A 317 13.50 -1.66 -4.70
CA TYR A 317 12.49 -2.68 -4.96
C TYR A 317 11.24 -2.11 -5.63
N TYR A 318 10.49 -2.98 -6.30
CA TYR A 318 9.13 -2.69 -6.71
C TYR A 318 8.16 -3.21 -5.65
N ASN A 319 7.13 -2.43 -5.32
CA ASN A 319 5.94 -2.98 -4.69
C ASN A 319 5.09 -3.64 -5.79
N VAL A 320 4.65 -4.86 -5.52
CA VAL A 320 4.00 -5.72 -6.52
C VAL A 320 2.75 -6.38 -5.95
N LEU A 321 1.76 -6.61 -6.81
CA LEU A 321 0.61 -7.46 -6.50
C LEU A 321 0.82 -8.84 -7.13
N TRP A 322 0.61 -9.88 -6.33
CA TRP A 322 0.43 -11.22 -6.87
C TRP A 322 -1.02 -11.38 -7.30
N VAL A 323 -1.24 -11.77 -8.56
CA VAL A 323 -2.58 -11.88 -9.16
C VAL A 323 -2.86 -13.28 -9.70
N GLU A 324 -4.15 -13.64 -9.72
CA GLU A 324 -4.72 -14.71 -10.53
C GLU A 324 -5.58 -14.12 -11.64
N TRP A 325 -5.68 -14.82 -12.76
CA TRP A 325 -6.45 -14.39 -13.92
C TRP A 325 -7.73 -15.21 -14.03
N ASP A 326 -8.85 -14.54 -14.23
CA ASP A 326 -10.12 -15.14 -14.59
C ASP A 326 -10.79 -14.29 -15.67
N ASP A 327 -11.11 -14.91 -16.81
CA ASP A 327 -11.68 -14.28 -18.01
C ASP A 327 -11.03 -12.93 -18.41
N GLY A 328 -9.69 -12.86 -18.35
CA GLY A 328 -8.92 -11.67 -18.71
C GLY A 328 -8.87 -10.57 -17.62
N ILE A 329 -9.53 -10.77 -16.48
CA ILE A 329 -9.47 -9.89 -15.32
C ILE A 329 -8.48 -10.46 -14.31
N ALA A 330 -7.58 -9.62 -13.82
CA ALA A 330 -6.67 -9.97 -12.74
C ALA A 330 -7.33 -9.74 -11.38
N TYR A 331 -7.22 -10.72 -10.48
CA TYR A 331 -7.66 -10.63 -9.10
C TYR A 331 -6.46 -10.77 -8.16
N ARG A 332 -6.35 -9.85 -7.21
CA ARG A 332 -5.29 -9.81 -6.22
C ARG A 332 -5.38 -11.03 -5.29
N LYS A 333 -4.32 -11.84 -5.29
CA LYS A 333 -4.05 -12.88 -4.29
C LYS A 333 -3.19 -12.41 -3.15
N GLY A 334 -2.24 -11.51 -3.41
CA GLY A 334 -1.25 -11.10 -2.42
C GLY A 334 -0.52 -9.82 -2.79
N CYS A 335 0.39 -9.41 -1.92
CA CYS A 335 1.22 -8.23 -2.13
C CYS A 335 2.57 -8.42 -1.46
N GLY A 336 3.60 -7.82 -2.03
CA GLY A 336 4.90 -7.75 -1.40
C GLY A 336 5.86 -6.93 -2.22
N ARG A 337 7.14 -7.30 -2.13
CA ARG A 337 8.25 -6.52 -2.68
C ARG A 337 9.22 -7.43 -3.40
N VAL A 338 9.68 -6.97 -4.56
CA VAL A 338 10.70 -7.66 -5.36
C VAL A 338 11.86 -6.71 -5.61
N MET A 339 13.10 -7.20 -5.45
CA MET A 339 14.31 -6.45 -5.74
C MET A 339 14.27 -5.91 -7.16
N LYS A 340 14.52 -4.60 -7.30
CA LYS A 340 14.41 -3.91 -8.59
C LYS A 340 15.35 -4.52 -9.63
N SER A 341 16.61 -4.73 -9.25
CA SER A 341 17.64 -5.32 -10.11
C SER A 341 17.27 -6.72 -10.62
N VAL A 342 16.72 -7.57 -9.76
CA VAL A 342 16.30 -8.94 -10.14
C VAL A 342 15.09 -8.89 -11.06
N CYS A 343 14.10 -8.04 -10.75
CA CYS A 343 12.91 -7.90 -11.57
C CYS A 343 13.22 -7.32 -12.95
N ASP A 344 14.05 -6.28 -13.03
CA ASP A 344 14.43 -5.67 -14.31
C ASP A 344 15.25 -6.63 -15.19
N ALA A 345 16.08 -7.50 -14.59
CA ALA A 345 16.84 -8.52 -15.31
C ALA A 345 15.96 -9.61 -15.95
N LEU A 346 14.70 -9.75 -15.52
CA LEU A 346 13.73 -10.65 -16.15
C LEU A 346 13.03 -10.02 -17.37
N GLU A 347 13.30 -8.74 -17.68
CA GLU A 347 12.66 -7.99 -18.77
C GLU A 347 11.12 -8.08 -18.72
N PRO A 348 10.48 -7.55 -17.65
CA PRO A 348 9.07 -7.76 -17.40
C PRO A 348 8.19 -7.20 -18.52
N GLU A 349 7.19 -7.99 -18.91
CA GLU A 349 6.31 -7.74 -20.05
C GLU A 349 5.38 -6.55 -19.80
N TRP A 350 5.22 -5.65 -20.78
CA TRP A 350 4.19 -4.61 -20.73
C TRP A 350 2.81 -5.18 -21.01
N ILE A 351 1.86 -4.92 -20.12
CA ILE A 351 0.46 -5.36 -20.22
C ILE A 351 -0.50 -4.19 -20.01
N ASP A 352 -1.68 -4.28 -20.61
CA ASP A 352 -2.84 -3.49 -20.24
C ASP A 352 -3.66 -4.30 -19.22
N LEU A 353 -3.58 -3.90 -17.96
CA LEU A 353 -4.14 -4.60 -16.82
C LEU A 353 -5.58 -4.13 -16.55
N THR A 354 -6.51 -5.08 -16.43
CA THR A 354 -7.81 -4.88 -15.78
C THR A 354 -7.78 -5.61 -14.44
N LEU A 355 -7.88 -4.87 -13.32
CA LEU A 355 -7.75 -5.40 -11.96
C LEU A 355 -9.12 -5.32 -11.25
N GLY A 356 -9.62 -6.46 -10.76
CA GLY A 356 -10.96 -6.60 -10.19
C GLY A 356 -11.04 -6.97 -8.72
#